data_AF-A0A9P8CI17-F1
#
_entry.id   AF-A0A9P8CI17-F1
#
_cell.length_a   1.000
_cell.length_b   1.000
_cell.length_c   1.000
_cell.angle_alpha   90.00
_cell.angle_beta   90.00
_cell.angle_gamma   90.00
#
_symmetry.space_group_name_H-M   'P 1'
#
loop_
_entity.id
_entity.type
_entity.pdbx_description
1 polymer ?
#
loop_
_entity_poly.entity_id
_entity_poly.type
_entity_poly.pdbx_seq_one_letter_code
_entity_poly.pdbx_strand_id
1 'polypeptide(L)'
;MSENIPESIPTSADPRSKRPLKKRAINTPASAQAASLDALFAKPSQDIRIPSSADPSKSHTHGQPPEIVANVQGSSAGAGSGEFHVYKASRRREYERLRAMDEELQEEEEGERWAREKRKREERDAEKTRKNREKRERAKKKGTKGGVEGKVGGLKARVDDNGNEETNATEGVDAGSGAAAQKEIGLIIHDDD
;
A
#
# COMPACT_ATOMS: atom_id res chain seq x y z
N MET A 1 -25.54 -47.23 -21.49
CA MET A 1 -26.11 -45.90 -21.15
C MET A 1 -27.21 -46.19 -20.15
N SER A 2 -26.98 -45.99 -18.85
CA SER A 2 -28.00 -46.25 -17.82
C SER A 2 -29.04 -45.13 -17.83
N GLU A 3 -30.29 -45.48 -18.02
CA GLU A 3 -31.42 -44.57 -18.11
C GLU A 3 -31.66 -43.83 -16.77
N ASN A 4 -32.09 -42.56 -16.85
CA ASN A 4 -32.44 -41.73 -15.70
C ASN A 4 -33.77 -42.17 -15.08
N ILE A 5 -33.72 -43.27 -14.33
CA ILE A 5 -34.84 -43.76 -13.52
C ILE A 5 -34.90 -42.89 -12.24
N PRO A 6 -36.08 -42.51 -11.71
CA PRO A 6 -36.21 -41.65 -10.53
C PRO A 6 -35.49 -42.17 -9.27
N GLU A 7 -35.17 -43.47 -9.22
CA GLU A 7 -34.39 -44.08 -8.13
C GLU A 7 -32.87 -43.87 -8.26
N SER A 8 -32.38 -43.32 -9.38
CA SER A 8 -30.95 -43.08 -9.62
C SER A 8 -30.50 -41.65 -9.29
N ILE A 9 -31.37 -40.81 -8.71
CA ILE A 9 -30.96 -39.49 -8.23
C ILE A 9 -30.09 -39.73 -6.99
N PRO A 10 -28.81 -39.29 -6.97
CA PRO A 10 -27.99 -39.44 -5.79
C PRO A 10 -28.72 -38.78 -4.62
N THR A 11 -28.87 -39.50 -3.50
CA THR A 11 -29.60 -39.05 -2.30
C THR A 11 -29.09 -37.72 -1.72
N SER A 12 -27.96 -37.19 -2.21
CA SER A 12 -27.45 -35.85 -1.93
C SER A 12 -28.24 -34.72 -2.59
N ALA A 13 -29.05 -35.00 -3.61
CA ALA A 13 -29.84 -34.02 -4.36
C ALA A 13 -31.35 -34.07 -4.06
N ASP A 14 -31.82 -34.97 -3.19
CA ASP A 14 -33.24 -35.07 -2.82
C ASP A 14 -33.61 -34.01 -1.74
N PRO A 15 -34.51 -33.05 -2.05
CA PRO A 15 -34.95 -32.01 -1.11
C PRO A 15 -35.74 -32.54 0.09
N ARG A 16 -36.22 -33.79 0.05
CA ARG A 16 -36.89 -34.45 1.18
C ARG A 16 -35.90 -35.07 2.18
N SER A 17 -34.63 -35.20 1.80
CA SER A 17 -33.61 -35.74 2.68
C SER A 17 -33.21 -34.69 3.73
N LYS A 18 -33.48 -34.97 5.02
CA LYS A 18 -33.04 -34.13 6.15
C LYS A 18 -31.57 -34.35 6.53
N ARG A 19 -30.74 -34.79 5.58
CA ARG A 19 -29.30 -34.92 5.85
C ARG A 19 -28.75 -33.51 6.06
N PRO A 20 -27.91 -33.30 7.10
CA PRO A 20 -27.29 -32.00 7.30
C PRO A 20 -26.43 -31.70 6.06
N LEU A 21 -26.89 -30.76 5.24
CA LEU A 21 -26.09 -30.20 4.17
C LEU A 21 -24.88 -29.56 4.84
N LYS A 22 -23.67 -29.92 4.37
CA LYS A 22 -22.44 -29.31 4.85
C LYS A 22 -22.56 -27.81 4.59
N LYS A 23 -22.86 -27.02 5.63
CA LYS A 23 -22.95 -25.56 5.51
C LYS A 23 -21.61 -25.13 4.95
N ARG A 24 -21.61 -24.63 3.71
CA ARG A 24 -20.39 -24.06 3.12
C ARG A 24 -19.99 -22.96 4.07
N ALA A 25 -18.82 -23.10 4.71
CA ALA A 25 -18.24 -22.01 5.48
C ALA A 25 -18.16 -20.83 4.50
N ILE A 26 -18.98 -19.82 4.74
CA ILE A 26 -18.98 -18.61 3.93
C ILE A 26 -17.73 -17.88 4.39
N ASN A 27 -16.58 -18.25 3.82
CA ASN A 27 -15.28 -17.62 4.08
C ASN A 27 -15.24 -16.25 3.38
N THR A 28 -16.25 -15.41 3.61
CA THR A 28 -16.23 -14.01 3.19
C THR A 28 -15.38 -13.23 4.19
N PRO A 29 -14.70 -12.15 3.75
CA PRO A 29 -13.96 -11.29 4.65
C PRO A 29 -14.87 -10.73 5.76
N ALA A 30 -16.13 -10.42 5.42
CA ALA A 30 -17.14 -9.98 6.39
C ALA A 30 -17.44 -11.04 7.45
N SER A 31 -17.54 -12.33 7.08
CA SER A 31 -17.78 -13.41 8.05
C SER A 31 -16.58 -13.61 8.99
N ALA A 32 -15.35 -13.46 8.50
CA ALA A 32 -14.15 -13.57 9.33
C ALA A 32 -14.04 -12.40 10.32
N GLN A 33 -14.35 -11.18 9.87
CA GLN A 33 -14.43 -10.00 10.74
C GLN A 33 -15.53 -10.14 11.79
N ALA A 34 -16.72 -10.60 11.41
CA ALA A 34 -17.82 -10.85 12.34
C ALA A 34 -17.42 -11.86 13.43
N ALA A 35 -16.79 -12.98 13.06
CA ALA A 35 -16.31 -13.96 14.04
C ALA A 35 -15.25 -13.39 15.00
N SER A 36 -14.37 -12.50 14.52
CA SER A 36 -13.41 -11.79 15.37
C SER A 36 -14.12 -10.83 16.35
N LEU A 37 -15.11 -10.08 15.86
CA LEU A 37 -15.92 -9.19 16.69
C LEU A 37 -16.72 -9.97 17.75
N ASP A 38 -17.35 -11.08 17.38
CA ASP A 38 -18.07 -11.94 18.31
C ASP A 38 -17.15 -12.47 19.42
N ALA A 39 -15.91 -12.82 19.08
CA ALA A 39 -14.90 -13.26 20.05
C ALA A 39 -14.46 -12.13 21.00
N LEU A 40 -14.33 -10.90 20.50
CA LEU A 40 -14.02 -9.72 21.32
C LEU A 40 -15.19 -9.35 22.24
N PHE A 41 -16.43 -9.40 21.74
CA PHE A 41 -17.63 -9.11 22.51
C PHE A 41 -17.98 -10.18 23.55
N ALA A 42 -17.46 -11.40 23.42
CA ALA A 42 -17.62 -12.43 24.45
C ALA A 42 -17.01 -12.01 25.81
N LYS A 43 -16.00 -11.13 25.80
CA LYS A 43 -15.32 -10.63 27.01
C LYS A 43 -15.04 -9.13 26.90
N PRO A 44 -16.07 -8.27 27.06
CA PRO A 44 -15.93 -6.83 26.83
C PRO A 44 -15.05 -6.12 27.87
N SER A 45 -14.82 -6.72 29.05
CA SER A 45 -13.97 -6.16 30.10
C SER A 45 -12.48 -6.56 29.97
N GLN A 46 -12.12 -7.34 28.96
CA GLN A 46 -10.73 -7.76 28.75
C GLN A 46 -9.91 -6.59 28.18
N ASP A 47 -8.79 -6.26 28.82
CA ASP A 47 -7.85 -5.28 28.27
C ASP A 47 -7.16 -5.86 27.03
N ILE A 48 -7.19 -5.11 25.94
CA ILE A 48 -6.64 -5.49 24.64
C ILE A 48 -5.43 -4.59 24.38
N ARG A 49 -4.22 -5.15 24.53
CA ARG A 49 -2.99 -4.44 24.21
C ARG A 49 -2.86 -4.29 22.68
N ILE A 50 -3.21 -3.12 22.18
CA ILE A 50 -2.93 -2.74 20.79
C ILE A 50 -1.41 -2.57 20.67
N PRO A 51 -0.72 -3.30 19.78
CA PRO A 51 0.72 -3.14 19.62
C PRO A 51 1.01 -1.73 19.13
N SER A 52 1.71 -0.94 19.95
CA SER A 52 2.22 0.37 19.52
C SER A 52 3.28 0.17 18.44
N SER A 53 3.35 1.09 17.48
CA SER A 53 4.42 1.10 16.48
C SER A 53 5.81 1.24 17.10
N ALA A 54 5.89 1.78 18.33
CA ALA A 54 7.12 1.96 19.08
C ALA A 54 7.49 0.77 20.00
N ASP A 55 6.85 -0.41 19.85
CA ASP A 55 7.21 -1.55 20.70
C ASP A 55 8.65 -2.00 20.39
N PRO A 56 9.60 -1.89 21.34
CA PRO A 56 11.01 -2.19 21.12
C PRO A 56 11.26 -3.66 20.77
N SER A 57 10.27 -4.54 20.96
CA SER A 57 10.35 -5.93 20.52
C SER A 57 10.38 -6.09 18.99
N LYS A 58 9.95 -5.07 18.24
CA LYS A 58 9.94 -5.08 16.77
C LYS A 58 11.22 -4.52 16.15
N SER A 59 11.93 -3.64 16.86
CA SER A 59 13.24 -3.21 16.41
C SER A 59 14.21 -4.36 16.65
N HIS A 60 14.71 -4.98 15.59
CA HIS A 60 15.78 -5.99 15.65
C HIS A 60 17.13 -5.34 16.04
N THR A 61 17.11 -4.44 17.03
CA THR A 61 18.32 -3.82 17.56
C THR A 61 19.12 -4.90 18.26
N HIS A 62 20.22 -5.31 17.64
CA HIS A 62 21.21 -6.11 18.32
C HIS A 62 21.62 -5.37 19.59
N GLY A 63 21.48 -6.03 20.74
CA GLY A 63 21.88 -5.44 22.02
C GLY A 63 23.32 -4.95 21.93
N GLN A 64 23.60 -3.80 22.54
CA GLN A 64 24.95 -3.23 22.56
C GLN A 64 25.95 -4.29 23.03
N PRO A 65 27.12 -4.40 22.38
CA PRO A 65 28.17 -5.31 22.84
C PRO A 65 28.50 -5.01 24.32
N PRO A 66 28.65 -6.03 25.17
CA PRO A 66 29.00 -5.82 26.57
C PRO A 66 30.38 -5.14 26.66
N GLU A 67 30.49 -4.11 27.51
CA GLU A 67 31.74 -3.35 27.66
C GLU A 67 32.87 -4.17 28.29
N ILE A 68 32.55 -5.05 29.24
CA ILE A 68 33.53 -5.86 29.96
C ILE A 68 33.22 -7.34 29.76
N VAL A 69 34.18 -8.06 29.18
CA VAL A 69 34.14 -9.52 29.12
C VAL A 69 35.01 -10.04 30.26
N ALA A 70 34.38 -10.61 31.28
CA ALA A 70 35.08 -11.10 32.47
C ALA A 70 35.90 -12.39 32.24
N ASN A 71 35.61 -13.13 31.16
CA ASN A 71 36.13 -14.48 30.94
C ASN A 71 37.26 -14.54 29.89
N VAL A 72 38.12 -13.52 29.85
CA VAL A 72 39.21 -13.46 28.86
C VAL A 72 40.40 -14.28 29.36
N GLN A 73 40.67 -15.39 28.68
CA GLN A 73 41.86 -16.20 28.92
C GLN A 73 43.12 -15.45 28.40
N GLY A 74 44.28 -15.66 29.03
CA GLY A 74 45.51 -14.94 28.68
C GLY A 74 45.92 -15.10 27.20
N SER A 75 46.60 -14.10 26.64
CA SER A 75 46.88 -14.01 25.20
C SER A 75 47.76 -15.13 24.63
N SER A 76 48.55 -15.81 25.48
CA SER A 76 49.38 -16.95 25.11
C SER A 76 48.73 -18.30 25.43
N ALA A 77 47.53 -18.30 26.01
CA ALA A 77 46.84 -19.53 26.36
C ALA A 77 46.23 -20.18 25.11
N GLY A 78 46.28 -21.51 25.03
CA GLY A 78 45.79 -22.27 23.88
C GLY A 78 44.27 -22.22 23.69
N ALA A 79 43.79 -22.69 22.54
CA ALA A 79 42.36 -22.75 22.24
C ALA A 79 41.64 -23.75 23.17
N GLY A 80 40.69 -23.24 23.96
CA GLY A 80 39.80 -24.08 24.78
C GLY A 80 38.69 -24.72 23.95
N SER A 81 38.03 -25.76 24.48
CA SER A 81 36.92 -26.45 23.81
C SER A 81 35.69 -25.56 23.57
N GLY A 82 35.51 -24.51 24.37
CA GLY A 82 34.42 -23.53 24.24
C GLY A 82 34.69 -22.40 23.24
N GLU A 83 35.95 -22.22 22.81
CA GLU A 83 36.35 -21.06 21.99
C GLU A 83 35.65 -21.03 20.64
N PHE A 84 35.44 -22.21 20.04
CA PHE A 84 34.71 -22.34 18.79
C PHE A 84 33.27 -21.79 18.88
N HIS A 85 32.57 -22.05 20.00
CA HIS A 85 31.21 -21.57 20.18
C HIS A 85 31.16 -20.07 20.48
N VAL A 86 32.15 -19.54 21.21
CA VAL A 86 32.32 -18.10 21.42
C VAL A 86 32.50 -17.39 20.08
N TYR A 87 33.40 -17.90 19.23
CA TYR A 87 33.61 -17.37 17.88
C TYR A 87 32.36 -17.45 16.99
N LYS A 88 31.67 -18.60 16.99
CA LYS A 88 30.44 -18.77 16.22
C LYS A 88 29.36 -17.79 16.64
N ALA A 89 29.22 -17.54 17.94
CA ALA A 89 28.26 -16.59 18.47
C ALA A 89 28.67 -15.13 18.15
N SER A 90 29.93 -14.76 18.33
CA SER A 90 30.42 -13.41 18.04
C SER A 90 30.32 -13.07 16.55
N ARG A 91 30.74 -14.00 15.68
CA ARG A 91 30.63 -13.83 14.22
C ARG A 91 29.18 -13.68 13.77
N ARG A 92 28.26 -14.47 14.34
CA ARG A 92 26.82 -14.35 14.04
C ARG A 92 26.29 -12.98 14.45
N ARG A 93 26.57 -12.53 15.67
CA ARG A 93 26.16 -11.19 16.14
C ARG A 93 26.72 -10.08 15.24
N GLU A 94 27.97 -10.21 14.81
CA GLU A 94 28.61 -9.20 13.97
C GLU A 94 28.02 -9.16 12.55
N TYR A 95 27.72 -10.30 11.94
CA TYR A 95 27.05 -10.34 10.65
C TYR A 95 25.64 -9.77 10.70
N GLU A 96 24.89 -10.09 11.75
CA GLU A 96 23.56 -9.52 11.94
C GLU A 96 23.66 -7.99 12.16
N ARG A 97 24.64 -7.51 12.95
CA ARG A 97 24.92 -6.08 13.15
C ARG A 97 25.26 -5.34 11.85
N LEU A 98 26.18 -5.88 11.04
CA LEU A 98 26.56 -5.28 9.76
C LEU A 98 25.37 -5.26 8.80
N ARG A 99 24.61 -6.36 8.74
CA ARG A 99 23.41 -6.45 7.93
C ARG A 99 22.36 -5.42 8.32
N ALA A 100 22.10 -5.23 9.61
CA ALA A 100 21.14 -4.23 10.08
C ALA A 100 21.58 -2.80 9.70
N MET A 101 22.87 -2.48 9.84
CA MET A 101 23.42 -1.19 9.42
C MET A 101 23.30 -0.99 7.90
N ASP A 102 23.56 -2.01 7.11
CA ASP A 102 23.42 -1.96 5.64
C ASP A 102 21.96 -1.81 5.22
N GLU A 103 21.02 -2.48 5.90
CA GLU A 103 19.57 -2.36 5.67
C GLU A 103 19.07 -0.94 6.04
N GLU A 104 19.48 -0.39 7.19
CA GLU A 104 19.16 0.98 7.60
C GLU A 104 19.67 2.01 6.59
N LEU A 105 20.91 1.86 6.09
CA LEU A 105 21.47 2.74 5.08
C LEU A 105 20.67 2.68 3.76
N GLN A 106 20.27 1.48 3.34
CA GLN A 106 19.43 1.32 2.15
C GLN A 106 18.07 1.98 2.31
N GLU A 107 17.41 1.78 3.46
CA GLU A 107 16.11 2.39 3.75
C GLU A 107 16.20 3.93 3.80
N GLU A 108 17.26 4.48 4.37
CA GLU A 108 17.51 5.93 4.38
C GLU A 108 17.71 6.48 2.97
N GLU A 109 18.58 5.86 2.17
CA GLU A 109 18.82 6.27 0.79
C GLU A 109 17.56 6.19 -0.07
N GLU A 110 16.79 5.11 0.04
CA GLU A 110 15.52 4.92 -0.66
C GLU A 110 14.46 5.93 -0.21
N GLY A 111 14.39 6.19 1.10
CA GLY A 111 13.51 7.20 1.69
C GLY A 111 13.82 8.61 1.19
N GLU A 112 15.10 8.98 1.14
CA GLU A 112 15.55 10.27 0.60
C GLU A 112 15.23 10.42 -0.89
N ARG A 113 15.50 9.37 -1.68
CA ARG A 113 15.20 9.34 -3.12
C ARG A 113 13.70 9.51 -3.35
N TRP A 114 12.88 8.76 -2.63
CA TRP A 114 11.42 8.84 -2.71
C TRP A 114 10.91 10.22 -2.32
N ALA A 115 11.40 10.80 -1.21
CA ALA A 115 11.00 12.12 -0.76
C ALA A 115 11.37 13.20 -1.79
N ARG A 116 12.55 13.11 -2.39
CA ARG A 116 13.01 14.01 -3.45
C ARG A 116 12.14 13.91 -4.70
N GLU A 117 11.80 12.70 -5.13
CA GLU A 117 10.92 12.48 -6.28
C GLU A 117 9.49 12.96 -6.04
N LYS A 118 8.94 12.67 -4.85
CA LYS A 118 7.62 13.13 -4.43
C LYS A 118 7.54 14.64 -4.45
N ARG A 119 8.52 15.33 -3.85
CA ARG A 119 8.62 16.80 -3.86
C ARG A 119 8.67 17.35 -5.30
N LYS A 120 9.50 16.76 -6.18
CA LYS A 120 9.57 17.18 -7.58
C LYS A 120 8.25 16.99 -8.33
N ARG A 121 7.48 15.93 -8.01
CA ARG A 121 6.16 15.69 -8.60
C ARG A 121 5.15 16.72 -8.10
N GLU A 122 5.11 16.96 -6.79
CA GLU A 122 4.25 17.97 -6.17
C GLU A 122 4.54 19.38 -6.69
N GLU A 123 5.81 19.76 -6.87
CA GLU A 123 6.19 21.05 -7.46
C GLU A 123 5.70 21.19 -8.91
N ARG A 124 5.83 20.13 -9.73
CA ARG A 124 5.31 20.13 -11.12
C ARG A 124 3.80 20.26 -11.16
N ASP A 125 3.09 19.56 -10.28
CA ASP A 125 1.63 19.61 -10.21
C ASP A 125 1.15 20.97 -9.65
N ALA A 126 1.85 21.53 -8.67
CA ALA A 126 1.62 22.88 -8.15
C ALA A 126 1.84 23.95 -9.24
N GLU A 127 2.87 23.80 -10.09
CA GLU A 127 3.13 24.75 -11.16
C GLU A 127 2.04 24.69 -12.25
N LYS A 128 1.62 23.48 -12.65
CA LYS A 128 0.52 23.27 -13.60
C LYS A 128 -0.80 23.83 -13.07
N THR A 129 -1.12 23.56 -11.80
CA THR A 129 -2.33 24.08 -11.16
C THR A 129 -2.29 25.59 -11.01
N ARG A 130 -1.15 26.20 -10.65
CA ARG A 130 -0.96 27.66 -10.62
C ARG A 130 -1.18 28.28 -12.00
N LYS A 131 -0.53 27.76 -13.05
CA LYS A 131 -0.68 28.25 -14.43
C LYS A 131 -2.14 28.17 -14.88
N ASN A 132 -2.83 27.08 -14.58
CA ASN A 132 -4.25 26.92 -14.93
C ASN A 132 -5.17 27.83 -14.12
N ARG A 133 -4.89 28.05 -12.83
CA ARG A 133 -5.61 28.99 -11.97
C ARG A 133 -5.47 30.42 -12.49
N GLU A 134 -4.25 30.82 -12.83
CA GLU A 134 -3.97 32.15 -13.38
C GLU A 134 -4.68 32.36 -14.73
N LYS A 135 -4.68 31.35 -15.63
CA LYS A 135 -5.46 31.41 -16.88
C LYS A 135 -6.95 31.61 -16.61
N ARG A 136 -7.54 30.88 -15.65
CA ARG A 136 -8.95 31.02 -15.25
C ARG A 136 -9.24 32.39 -14.65
N GLU A 137 -8.37 32.93 -13.80
CA GLU A 137 -8.54 34.26 -13.21
C GLU A 137 -8.42 35.39 -14.24
N ARG A 138 -7.46 35.29 -15.18
CA ARG A 138 -7.34 36.23 -16.30
C ARG A 138 -8.61 36.21 -17.18
N ALA A 139 -9.17 35.03 -17.46
CA ALA A 139 -10.43 34.91 -18.19
C ALA A 139 -11.63 35.51 -17.42
N LYS A 140 -11.75 35.24 -16.11
CA LYS A 140 -12.77 35.84 -15.25
C LYS A 140 -12.69 37.38 -15.25
N LYS A 141 -11.50 37.95 -15.04
CA LYS A 141 -11.29 39.41 -15.04
C LYS A 141 -11.62 40.08 -16.37
N LYS A 142 -11.41 39.39 -17.50
CA LYS A 142 -11.82 39.86 -18.84
C LYS A 142 -13.33 39.76 -19.05
N GLY A 143 -13.96 38.66 -18.61
CA GLY A 143 -15.41 38.47 -18.68
C GLY A 143 -16.20 39.44 -17.81
N THR A 144 -15.69 39.82 -16.64
CA THR A 144 -16.35 40.79 -15.75
C THR A 144 -16.16 42.25 -16.20
N LYS A 145 -15.15 42.57 -17.02
CA LYS A 145 -14.95 43.91 -17.58
C LYS A 145 -15.78 44.19 -18.83
N GLY A 146 -16.48 43.20 -19.39
CA GLY A 146 -17.26 43.32 -20.62
C GLY A 146 -18.72 42.91 -20.48
N GLY A 147 -19.31 42.97 -19.29
CA GLY A 147 -20.64 42.40 -19.04
C GLY A 147 -21.44 43.10 -17.95
N VAL A 148 -21.63 44.40 -18.08
CA VAL A 148 -22.91 45.04 -17.75
C VAL A 148 -23.49 45.43 -19.10
N GLU A 149 -24.69 44.92 -19.40
CA GLU A 149 -25.45 44.98 -20.67
C GLU A 149 -25.18 43.86 -21.69
N GLY A 150 -26.24 43.14 -22.07
CA GLY A 150 -26.28 42.42 -23.35
C GLY A 150 -26.71 40.95 -23.31
N LYS A 151 -28.01 40.74 -23.50
CA LYS A 151 -28.76 39.49 -23.68
C LYS A 151 -28.30 38.68 -24.93
N VAL A 152 -28.55 37.36 -24.89
CA VAL A 152 -28.74 36.34 -25.98
C VAL A 152 -27.60 35.92 -26.93
N GLY A 153 -27.29 34.61 -26.92
CA GLY A 153 -27.28 33.78 -28.14
C GLY A 153 -25.92 33.31 -28.70
N GLY A 154 -25.74 31.98 -28.77
CA GLY A 154 -24.92 31.33 -29.81
C GLY A 154 -23.52 30.83 -29.39
N LEU A 155 -23.45 29.57 -28.95
CA LEU A 155 -22.19 28.81 -28.86
C LEU A 155 -21.67 28.48 -30.27
N LYS A 156 -20.56 29.10 -30.69
CA LYS A 156 -19.52 28.46 -31.52
C LYS A 156 -18.16 29.10 -31.21
N ALA A 157 -17.37 28.44 -30.37
CA ALA A 157 -15.96 28.77 -30.19
C ALA A 157 -15.14 27.94 -31.20
N ARG A 158 -14.63 28.60 -32.24
CA ARG A 158 -13.43 28.12 -32.95
C ARG A 158 -12.27 28.26 -31.98
N VAL A 159 -11.59 27.15 -31.70
CA VAL A 159 -10.28 27.13 -31.05
C VAL A 159 -9.27 26.90 -32.17
N ASP A 160 -8.60 27.98 -32.59
CA ASP A 160 -7.35 27.89 -33.33
C ASP A 160 -6.25 27.56 -32.30
N ASP A 161 -5.82 26.30 -32.32
CA ASP A 161 -4.67 25.81 -31.56
C ASP A 161 -3.45 25.88 -32.48
N ASN A 162 -2.54 26.81 -32.20
CA ASN A 162 -1.23 26.88 -32.84
C ASN A 162 -0.18 26.77 -31.73
N GLY A 163 0.23 25.54 -31.46
CA GLY A 163 1.24 25.16 -30.49
C GLY A 163 2.13 24.09 -31.11
N ASN A 164 3.22 24.55 -31.73
CA ASN A 164 4.36 23.81 -32.23
C ASN A 164 4.76 22.62 -31.32
N GLU A 165 4.50 21.38 -31.77
CA GLU A 165 5.06 20.15 -31.23
C GLU A 165 6.03 19.54 -32.26
N GLU A 166 7.32 19.53 -31.92
CA GLU A 166 8.33 18.74 -32.63
C GLU A 166 8.10 17.25 -32.36
N THR A 167 7.64 16.54 -33.38
CA THR A 167 7.52 15.09 -33.38
C THR A 167 8.81 14.45 -33.91
N ASN A 168 9.57 13.77 -33.05
CA ASN A 168 10.49 12.73 -33.49
C ASN A 168 9.74 11.40 -33.51
N ALA A 169 9.42 10.93 -34.71
CA ALA A 169 8.79 9.66 -34.97
C ALA A 169 9.85 8.57 -35.14
N THR A 170 9.72 7.50 -34.36
CA THR A 170 10.20 6.17 -34.72
C THR A 170 9.02 5.21 -34.61
N GLU A 171 8.57 4.70 -35.76
CA GLU A 171 7.50 3.73 -35.90
C GLU A 171 7.93 2.32 -35.47
N GLY A 172 6.98 1.54 -34.94
CA GLY A 172 7.15 0.13 -34.59
C GLY A 172 5.91 -0.49 -33.95
N VAL A 173 4.86 -0.63 -34.77
CA VAL A 173 3.72 -1.58 -34.77
C VAL A 173 3.64 -2.64 -33.65
N ASP A 174 2.51 -2.76 -32.93
CA ASP A 174 1.58 -3.90 -32.98
C ASP A 174 0.38 -3.76 -31.99
N ALA A 175 -0.71 -4.40 -32.35
CA ALA A 175 -2.10 -4.24 -31.95
C ALA A 175 -2.49 -4.78 -30.56
N GLY A 176 -3.65 -4.32 -30.06
CA GLY A 176 -4.60 -5.24 -29.43
C GLY A 176 -5.27 -4.82 -28.11
N SER A 177 -6.57 -4.53 -28.22
CA SER A 177 -7.65 -4.78 -27.24
C SER A 177 -7.82 -3.83 -26.04
N GLY A 178 -9.07 -3.38 -25.86
CA GLY A 178 -9.47 -2.40 -24.87
C GLY A 178 -10.13 -2.96 -23.61
N ALA A 179 -10.30 -2.09 -22.61
CA ALA A 179 -11.34 -2.17 -21.59
C ALA A 179 -11.44 -0.80 -20.90
N ALA A 180 -12.63 -0.19 -20.94
CA ALA A 180 -12.92 1.08 -20.28
C ALA A 180 -13.08 0.87 -18.76
N ALA A 181 -12.22 1.51 -17.97
CA ALA A 181 -12.33 1.55 -16.51
C ALA A 181 -13.01 2.86 -16.07
N GLN A 182 -14.25 2.74 -15.58
CA GLN A 182 -14.98 3.83 -14.91
C GLN A 182 -14.36 4.04 -13.53
N LYS A 183 -13.89 5.26 -13.24
CA LYS A 183 -13.38 5.65 -11.91
C LYS A 183 -14.54 6.17 -11.07
N GLU A 184 -14.89 5.44 -10.02
CA GLU A 184 -15.85 5.89 -9.01
C GLU A 184 -15.25 7.06 -8.21
N ILE A 185 -16.07 8.08 -7.99
CA ILE A 185 -15.74 9.32 -7.29
C ILE A 185 -15.96 9.08 -5.80
N GLY A 186 -14.87 9.03 -5.02
CA GLY A 186 -14.93 8.94 -3.56
C GLY A 186 -15.51 10.20 -2.92
N LEU A 187 -16.46 10.03 -2.01
CA LEU A 187 -17.09 11.07 -1.21
C LEU A 187 -16.10 11.51 -0.10
N ILE A 188 -15.73 12.80 -0.07
CA ILE A 188 -14.91 13.40 0.99
C ILE A 188 -15.88 13.97 2.03
N ILE A 189 -15.88 13.39 3.24
CA ILE A 189 -16.62 13.90 4.40
C ILE A 189 -15.66 14.78 5.19
N HIS A 190 -16.05 16.04 5.40
CA HIS A 190 -15.42 16.95 6.36
C HIS A 190 -16.23 16.89 7.65
N ASP A 191 -15.61 16.42 8.74
CA ASP A 191 -16.18 16.53 10.08
C ASP A 191 -15.88 17.94 10.62
N ASP A 192 -16.89 18.79 10.65
CA ASP A 192 -16.95 20.00 11.48
C ASP A 192 -17.93 19.70 12.63
N ASP A 193 -17.38 19.46 13.84
CA ASP A 193 -17.85 19.92 15.16
C ASP A 193 -16.90 19.43 16.28
#